data_AF-A0A246AD27-F1
#
_entry.id   AF-A0A246AD27-F1
#
_cell.length_a   1.000
_cell.length_b   1.000
_cell.length_c   1.000
_cell.angle_alpha   90.00
_cell.angle_beta   90.00
_cell.angle_gamma   90.00
#
_symmetry.space_group_name_H-M   'P 1'
#
loop_
_entity.id
_entity.type
_entity.pdbx_description
1 polymer ?
#
loop_
_entity_poly.entity_id
_entity_poly.type
_entity_poly.pdbx_seq_one_letter_code
_entity_poly.pdbx_strand_id
1 'polypeptide(L)'
;MLQTHHEELGSITAEKNENLQEQQQQLYDTFNQFSEFFSQEDLNNVLEAMQVVGDSRDDISRVFMDSGISLEYKGNQLVEVFADDRAKRLHFQGMPLFASDPTQLVMYISKQLKEVPCIKDEEIAFPEHHLFLFSFLSEQPGGAYQEGKKKGRTVSWWNTARPYGEDLSAYRTLELI
;
A
#
# COMPACT_ATOMS: atom_id res chain seq x y z
N MET A 1 -25.20 -23.69 -1.24
CA MET A 1 -24.98 -23.21 0.14
C MET A 1 -24.08 -22.00 0.03
N LEU A 2 -24.65 -20.81 0.23
CA LEU A 2 -24.04 -19.49 0.08
C LEU A 2 -23.89 -18.92 1.50
N GLN A 3 -22.72 -19.03 2.11
CA GLN A 3 -22.37 -18.43 3.39
C GLN A 3 -20.93 -18.83 3.70
N THR A 4 -19.94 -17.95 3.50
CA THR A 4 -18.67 -17.96 4.28
C THR A 4 -17.67 -16.84 3.98
N HIS A 5 -17.75 -16.05 2.90
CA HIS A 5 -16.62 -15.16 2.53
C HIS A 5 -16.80 -13.66 2.88
N HIS A 6 -17.81 -13.32 3.70
CA HIS A 6 -18.03 -11.94 4.14
C HIS A 6 -17.10 -11.50 5.30
N GLU A 7 -16.27 -12.40 5.85
CA GLU A 7 -15.50 -12.14 7.08
C GLU A 7 -14.10 -11.57 6.84
N GLU A 8 -13.62 -11.49 5.59
CA GLU A 8 -12.20 -11.24 5.33
C GLU A 8 -11.86 -9.81 4.91
N LEU A 9 -12.85 -9.05 4.42
CA LEU A 9 -12.65 -7.69 3.86
C LEU A 9 -13.50 -6.61 4.52
N GLY A 10 -14.44 -6.99 5.40
CA GLY A 10 -15.43 -6.08 5.97
C GLY A 10 -16.46 -5.57 4.94
N SER A 11 -17.39 -4.74 5.40
CA SER A 11 -18.55 -4.27 4.67
C SER A 11 -18.29 -2.95 3.96
N ILE A 12 -18.28 -2.96 2.63
CA ILE A 12 -18.04 -1.77 1.80
C ILE A 12 -19.33 -0.92 1.71
N THR A 13 -19.27 0.36 2.09
CA THR A 13 -20.31 1.36 1.79
C THR A 13 -19.93 2.22 0.59
N ALA A 14 -20.60 2.06 -0.56
CA ALA A 14 -20.53 3.01 -1.68
C ALA A 14 -21.73 2.91 -2.67
N GLU A 15 -21.95 3.95 -3.48
CA GLU A 15 -23.03 4.12 -4.49
C GLU A 15 -22.45 4.17 -5.94
N LYS A 16 -23.22 4.44 -7.01
CA LYS A 16 -23.18 3.81 -8.38
C LYS A 16 -22.55 4.63 -9.55
N ASN A 17 -21.92 4.00 -10.58
CA ASN A 17 -21.69 4.54 -11.98
C ASN A 17 -21.40 3.46 -13.08
N GLU A 18 -21.30 3.83 -14.38
CA GLU A 18 -21.80 3.08 -15.56
C GLU A 18 -20.84 2.33 -16.54
N ASN A 19 -19.52 2.14 -16.33
CA ASN A 19 -18.70 1.39 -17.33
C ASN A 19 -17.69 0.37 -16.77
N LEU A 20 -18.24 -0.68 -16.14
CA LEU A 20 -17.52 -1.75 -15.44
C LEU A 20 -16.51 -2.54 -16.29
N GLN A 21 -16.76 -2.72 -17.59
CA GLN A 21 -16.02 -3.68 -18.40
C GLN A 21 -14.59 -3.21 -18.74
N GLU A 22 -14.41 -1.93 -19.06
CA GLU A 22 -13.08 -1.34 -19.31
C GLU A 22 -12.26 -1.27 -18.03
N GLN A 23 -12.89 -0.96 -16.90
CA GLN A 23 -12.21 -0.90 -15.61
C GLN A 23 -11.74 -2.29 -15.15
N GLN A 24 -12.56 -3.34 -15.35
CA GLN A 24 -12.15 -4.71 -15.03
C GLN A 24 -10.90 -5.11 -15.83
N GLN A 25 -10.87 -4.78 -17.13
CA GLN A 25 -9.73 -5.09 -17.99
C GLN A 25 -8.44 -4.37 -17.53
N GLN A 26 -8.54 -3.10 -17.15
CA GLN A 26 -7.41 -2.33 -16.63
C GLN A 26 -6.92 -2.81 -15.25
N LEU A 27 -7.85 -3.28 -14.40
CA LEU A 27 -7.49 -3.92 -13.15
C LEU A 27 -6.72 -5.21 -13.39
N TYR A 28 -7.17 -6.03 -14.35
CA TYR A 28 -6.44 -7.24 -14.77
C TYR A 28 -5.01 -6.91 -15.26
N ASP A 29 -4.87 -5.88 -16.08
CA ASP A 29 -3.56 -5.47 -16.61
C ASP A 29 -2.62 -4.95 -15.50
N THR A 30 -3.17 -4.20 -14.55
CA THR A 30 -2.47 -3.67 -13.37
C THR A 30 -2.09 -4.81 -12.42
N PHE A 31 -3.01 -5.74 -12.18
CA PHE A 31 -2.76 -6.91 -11.34
C PHE A 31 -1.66 -7.79 -11.91
N ASN A 32 -1.60 -7.94 -13.23
CA ASN A 32 -0.50 -8.64 -13.89
C ASN A 32 0.84 -7.92 -13.68
N GLN A 33 0.87 -6.58 -13.70
CA GLN A 33 2.07 -5.80 -13.39
C GLN A 33 2.54 -5.93 -11.94
N PHE A 34 1.61 -6.12 -10.99
CA PHE A 34 1.92 -6.26 -9.56
C PHE A 34 1.67 -7.67 -9.02
N SER A 35 1.70 -8.69 -9.90
CA SER A 35 1.34 -10.09 -9.57
C SER A 35 2.25 -10.73 -8.50
N GLU A 36 3.37 -10.09 -8.19
CA GLU A 36 4.26 -10.46 -7.09
C GLU A 36 3.69 -10.13 -5.69
N PHE A 37 2.67 -9.27 -5.60
CA PHE A 37 2.11 -8.74 -4.34
C PHE A 37 0.70 -9.23 -4.04
N PHE A 38 0.00 -9.73 -5.05
CA PHE A 38 -1.41 -10.03 -4.94
C PHE A 38 -1.70 -11.42 -5.48
N SER A 39 -2.45 -12.20 -4.71
CA SER A 39 -2.93 -13.52 -5.11
C SER A 39 -4.15 -13.42 -6.02
N GLN A 40 -4.42 -14.43 -6.85
CA GLN A 40 -5.63 -14.46 -7.69
C GLN A 40 -6.93 -14.23 -6.89
N GLU A 41 -6.92 -14.56 -5.60
CA GLU A 41 -8.00 -14.29 -4.65
C GLU A 41 -8.15 -12.78 -4.36
N ASP A 42 -7.04 -12.05 -4.17
CA ASP A 42 -7.03 -10.59 -4.02
C ASP A 42 -7.59 -9.88 -5.27
N LEU A 43 -7.31 -10.40 -6.47
CA LEU A 43 -7.89 -9.87 -7.70
C LEU A 43 -9.41 -10.02 -7.71
N ASN A 44 -9.90 -11.21 -7.36
CA ASN A 44 -11.34 -11.49 -7.34
C ASN A 44 -12.06 -10.61 -6.31
N ASN A 45 -11.43 -10.40 -5.16
CA ASN A 45 -11.93 -9.54 -4.09
C ASN A 45 -12.05 -8.07 -4.53
N VAL A 46 -11.06 -7.55 -5.27
CA VAL A 46 -11.13 -6.19 -5.81
C VAL A 46 -12.15 -6.08 -6.95
N LEU A 47 -12.24 -7.08 -7.84
CA LEU A 47 -13.27 -7.13 -8.90
C LEU A 47 -14.69 -7.15 -8.33
N GLU A 48 -14.89 -7.79 -7.19
CA GLU A 48 -16.17 -7.83 -6.48
C GLU A 48 -16.48 -6.46 -5.82
N ALA A 49 -15.46 -5.80 -5.26
CA ALA A 49 -15.55 -4.45 -4.70
C ALA A 49 -15.80 -3.36 -5.77
N MET A 50 -15.34 -3.55 -7.00
CA MET A 50 -15.53 -2.63 -8.12
C MET A 50 -17.00 -2.46 -8.56
N GLN A 51 -17.92 -3.31 -8.11
CA GLN A 51 -19.35 -3.15 -8.40
C GLN A 51 -20.01 -1.99 -7.62
N VAL A 52 -19.23 -1.25 -6.82
CA VAL A 52 -19.73 -0.31 -5.83
C VAL A 52 -18.89 1.00 -5.82
N VAL A 53 -18.92 1.85 -6.86
CA VAL A 53 -18.29 3.20 -6.79
C VAL A 53 -19.01 4.27 -7.64
N GLY A 54 -19.10 5.49 -7.07
CA GLY A 54 -19.74 6.71 -7.59
C GLY A 54 -18.83 7.96 -7.48
N ASP A 55 -19.40 9.11 -7.84
CA ASP A 55 -18.84 10.30 -8.54
C ASP A 55 -17.54 10.99 -8.08
N SER A 56 -16.87 11.58 -9.08
CA SER A 56 -15.63 12.36 -9.01
C SER A 56 -15.87 13.85 -8.71
N ARG A 57 -14.97 14.44 -7.92
CA ARG A 57 -14.66 15.88 -8.00
C ARG A 57 -13.15 15.99 -8.05
N ASP A 58 -12.69 16.54 -9.17
CA ASP A 58 -11.34 16.40 -9.71
C ASP A 58 -11.07 14.96 -10.17
N ASP A 59 -10.19 14.74 -11.15
CA ASP A 59 -9.92 13.44 -11.80
C ASP A 59 -9.43 12.32 -10.85
N ILE A 60 -9.54 12.52 -9.54
CA ILE A 60 -9.11 11.63 -8.47
C ILE A 60 -10.32 10.93 -7.87
N SER A 61 -10.30 9.60 -7.81
CA SER A 61 -11.27 8.79 -7.06
C SER A 61 -10.54 7.91 -6.05
N ARG A 62 -11.17 7.64 -4.91
CA ARG A 62 -10.57 6.83 -3.85
C ARG A 62 -11.54 5.75 -3.38
N VAL A 63 -11.07 4.51 -3.35
CA VAL A 63 -11.79 3.35 -2.84
C VAL A 63 -11.26 3.02 -1.46
N PHE A 64 -12.15 2.84 -0.48
CA PHE A 64 -11.79 2.45 0.88
C PHE A 64 -12.31 1.06 1.18
N MET A 65 -11.45 0.23 1.77
CA MET A 65 -11.78 -1.10 2.24
C MET A 65 -11.77 -1.10 3.76
N ASP A 66 -12.72 -1.80 4.37
CA ASP A 66 -12.81 -1.96 5.84
C ASP A 66 -11.57 -2.66 6.43
N SER A 67 -10.83 -3.38 5.57
CA SER A 67 -9.54 -3.97 5.90
C SER A 67 -8.43 -2.95 6.18
N GLY A 68 -8.66 -1.64 6.00
CA GLY A 68 -7.64 -0.61 6.21
C GLY A 68 -6.78 -0.33 4.97
N ILE A 69 -7.17 -0.87 3.82
CA ILE A 69 -6.57 -0.58 2.52
C ILE A 69 -7.41 0.49 1.82
N SER A 70 -6.75 1.42 1.14
CA SER A 70 -7.40 2.32 0.21
C SER A 70 -6.61 2.43 -1.09
N LEU A 71 -7.33 2.58 -2.18
CA LEU A 71 -6.79 2.72 -3.52
C LEU A 71 -7.16 4.08 -4.06
N GLU A 72 -6.18 4.86 -4.51
CA GLU A 72 -6.42 6.12 -5.19
C GLU A 72 -6.18 5.97 -6.69
N TYR A 73 -7.09 6.50 -7.49
CA TYR A 73 -7.01 6.52 -8.94
C TYR A 73 -7.01 7.96 -9.43
N LYS A 74 -6.23 8.25 -10.46
CA LYS A 74 -6.27 9.51 -11.22
C LYS A 74 -6.49 9.22 -12.69
N GLY A 75 -7.55 9.74 -13.29
CA GLY A 75 -7.87 9.50 -14.70
C GLY A 75 -7.94 8.01 -15.04
N ASN A 76 -8.58 7.22 -14.17
CA ASN A 76 -8.68 5.75 -14.22
C ASN A 76 -7.37 4.97 -14.03
N GLN A 77 -6.25 5.62 -13.71
CA GLN A 77 -4.99 4.96 -13.38
C GLN A 77 -4.83 4.86 -11.87
N LEU A 78 -4.52 3.67 -11.34
CA LEU A 78 -4.18 3.50 -9.93
C LEU A 78 -2.89 4.27 -9.63
N VAL A 79 -2.96 5.28 -8.77
CA VAL A 79 -1.82 6.13 -8.39
C VAL A 79 -1.25 5.80 -7.02
N GLU A 80 -2.07 5.33 -6.09
CA GLU A 80 -1.63 4.97 -4.75
C GLU A 80 -2.34 3.71 -4.24
N VAL A 81 -1.55 2.79 -3.67
CA VAL A 81 -2.02 1.79 -2.71
C VAL A 81 -1.61 2.24 -1.32
N PHE A 82 -2.59 2.57 -0.49
CA PHE A 82 -2.37 2.94 0.90
C PHE A 82 -2.92 1.85 1.82
N ALA A 83 -2.22 1.54 2.89
CA ALA A 83 -2.67 0.62 3.91
C ALA A 83 -2.27 1.11 5.30
N ASP A 84 -3.14 0.91 6.28
CA ASP A 84 -2.83 1.13 7.70
C ASP A 84 -2.74 -0.18 8.48
N ASP A 85 -2.44 -0.06 9.77
CA ASP A 85 -2.26 -1.18 10.68
C ASP A 85 -3.50 -2.08 10.86
N ARG A 86 -4.66 -1.75 10.28
CA ARG A 86 -5.83 -2.64 10.21
C ARG A 86 -5.68 -3.71 9.11
N ALA A 87 -4.80 -3.52 8.12
CA ALA A 87 -4.57 -4.44 7.01
C ALA A 87 -3.74 -5.67 7.40
N LYS A 88 -4.26 -6.46 8.36
CA LYS A 88 -3.54 -7.59 9.00
C LYS A 88 -3.11 -8.71 8.05
N ARG A 89 -3.76 -8.80 6.89
CA ARG A 89 -3.52 -9.83 5.87
C ARG A 89 -2.66 -9.33 4.71
N LEU A 90 -2.19 -8.08 4.74
CA LEU A 90 -1.37 -7.54 3.67
C LEU A 90 0.07 -8.08 3.76
N HIS A 91 0.59 -8.57 2.65
CA HIS A 91 1.92 -9.14 2.53
C HIS A 91 2.72 -8.41 1.45
N PHE A 92 4.02 -8.31 1.65
CA PHE A 92 4.99 -7.93 0.62
C PHE A 92 5.75 -9.19 0.19
N GLN A 93 5.50 -9.69 -1.03
CA GLN A 93 6.08 -10.94 -1.56
C GLN A 93 6.04 -12.11 -0.56
N GLY A 94 4.89 -12.30 0.10
CA GLY A 94 4.68 -13.36 1.09
C GLY A 94 5.16 -13.05 2.51
N MET A 95 5.80 -11.90 2.76
CA MET A 95 6.14 -11.44 4.11
C MET A 95 5.03 -10.53 4.68
N PRO A 96 4.44 -10.83 5.86
CA PRO A 96 3.37 -10.00 6.42
C PRO A 96 3.87 -8.59 6.76
N LEU A 97 3.28 -7.53 6.20
CA LEU A 97 3.76 -6.15 6.42
C LEU A 97 3.61 -5.73 7.89
N PHE A 98 2.40 -5.79 8.44
CA PHE A 98 2.13 -5.22 9.77
C PHE A 98 2.40 -6.17 10.95
N ALA A 99 2.69 -7.45 10.68
CA ALA A 99 2.95 -8.46 11.70
C ALA A 99 4.42 -8.86 11.83
N SER A 100 5.27 -8.50 10.85
CA SER A 100 6.70 -8.81 10.90
C SER A 100 7.46 -7.89 11.85
N ASP A 101 8.64 -8.34 12.27
CA ASP A 101 9.63 -7.47 12.89
C ASP A 101 10.00 -6.33 11.91
N PRO A 102 9.95 -5.05 12.32
CA PRO A 102 10.15 -3.93 11.39
C PRO A 102 11.54 -3.91 10.75
N THR A 103 12.60 -4.23 11.50
CA THR A 103 13.95 -4.25 10.95
C THR A 103 14.09 -5.36 9.91
N GLN A 104 13.62 -6.56 10.23
CA GLN A 104 13.62 -7.68 9.27
C GLN A 104 12.77 -7.40 8.03
N LEU A 105 11.62 -6.74 8.19
CA LEU A 105 10.76 -6.37 7.07
C LEU A 105 11.46 -5.40 6.13
N VAL A 106 12.05 -4.33 6.66
CA VAL A 106 12.72 -3.32 5.85
C VAL A 106 13.95 -3.91 5.15
N MET A 107 14.70 -4.78 5.83
CA MET A 107 15.80 -5.55 5.22
C MET A 107 15.31 -6.46 4.10
N TYR A 108 14.18 -7.13 4.31
CA TYR A 108 13.59 -8.00 3.30
C TYR A 108 13.17 -7.20 2.06
N ILE A 109 12.42 -6.11 2.24
CA ILE A 109 11.99 -5.23 1.16
C ILE A 109 13.21 -4.69 0.39
N SER A 110 14.22 -4.16 1.10
CA SER A 110 15.47 -3.66 0.51
C SER A 110 16.15 -4.71 -0.37
N LYS A 111 16.22 -5.96 0.10
CA LYS A 111 16.82 -7.06 -0.66
C LYS A 111 16.01 -7.42 -1.91
N GLN A 112 14.67 -7.46 -1.81
CA GLN A 112 13.81 -7.82 -2.94
C GLN A 112 13.82 -6.75 -4.02
N LEU A 113 13.72 -5.48 -3.62
CA LEU A 113 13.76 -4.32 -4.51
C LEU A 113 15.17 -4.00 -5.02
N LYS A 114 16.21 -4.57 -4.39
CA LYS A 114 17.62 -4.23 -4.62
C LYS A 114 17.88 -2.74 -4.46
N GLU A 115 17.23 -2.15 -3.47
CA GLU A 115 17.25 -0.72 -3.19
C GLU A 115 17.69 -0.47 -1.75
N VAL A 116 18.50 0.57 -1.55
CA VAL A 116 18.89 1.03 -0.22
C VAL A 116 17.85 2.03 0.28
N PRO A 117 17.10 1.74 1.37
CA PRO A 117 16.13 2.68 1.89
C PRO A 117 16.80 3.90 2.52
N CYS A 118 16.04 4.98 2.61
CA CYS A 118 16.38 6.15 3.41
C CYS A 118 15.31 6.38 4.49
N ILE A 119 15.67 7.09 5.55
CA ILE A 119 14.80 7.37 6.69
C ILE A 119 14.86 8.86 7.05
N LYS A 120 13.72 9.40 7.48
CA LYS A 120 13.57 10.70 8.11
C LYS A 120 12.51 10.60 9.19
N ASP A 121 12.86 10.95 10.42
CA ASP A 121 11.98 10.84 11.59
C ASP A 121 11.40 9.41 11.74
N GLU A 122 10.14 9.18 11.36
CA GLU A 122 9.46 7.87 11.39
C GLU A 122 9.12 7.34 10.00
N GLU A 123 9.50 8.04 8.93
CA GLU A 123 9.22 7.65 7.54
C GLU A 123 10.44 7.01 6.90
N ILE A 124 10.28 5.78 6.45
CA ILE A 124 11.23 5.06 5.62
C ILE A 124 10.74 5.17 4.18
N ALA A 125 11.63 5.59 3.28
CA ALA A 125 11.35 5.67 1.86
C ALA A 125 12.25 4.70 1.08
N PHE A 126 11.67 4.10 0.04
CA PHE A 126 12.31 3.41 -1.07
C PHE A 126 12.04 4.29 -2.31
N PRO A 127 12.87 5.33 -2.55
CA PRO A 127 12.63 6.32 -3.58
C PRO A 127 12.47 5.79 -5.00
N GLU A 128 13.25 4.78 -5.41
CA GLU A 128 13.23 4.24 -6.78
C GLU A 128 11.92 3.48 -7.06
N HIS A 129 11.34 2.85 -6.03
CA HIS A 129 10.09 2.10 -6.12
C HIS A 129 8.88 2.88 -5.59
N HIS A 130 9.06 4.12 -5.13
CA HIS A 130 8.03 4.99 -4.55
C HIS A 130 7.22 4.33 -3.43
N LEU A 131 7.90 3.55 -2.58
CA LEU A 131 7.31 2.86 -1.44
C LEU A 131 7.71 3.55 -0.13
N PHE A 132 6.72 3.83 0.72
CA PHE A 132 6.89 4.58 1.96
C PHE A 132 6.28 3.80 3.12
N LEU A 133 7.04 3.63 4.20
CA LEU A 133 6.64 2.95 5.42
C LEU A 133 6.73 3.94 6.59
N PHE A 134 5.63 4.18 7.29
CA PHE A 134 5.57 5.11 8.42
C PHE A 134 5.44 4.40 9.78
N SER A 135 6.20 4.86 10.77
CA SER A 135 6.22 4.35 12.15
C SER A 135 6.65 2.87 12.29
N PHE A 136 7.31 2.33 11.27
CA PHE A 136 7.96 1.01 11.35
C PHE A 136 9.27 1.11 12.13
N LEU A 137 10.11 2.08 11.79
CA LEU A 137 11.31 2.46 12.53
C LEU A 137 11.25 3.96 12.84
N SER A 138 11.99 4.37 13.85
CA SER A 138 12.15 5.77 14.24
C SER A 138 13.63 6.10 14.36
N GLU A 139 14.06 7.13 13.65
CA GLU A 139 15.41 7.69 13.74
C GLU A 139 15.69 8.19 15.16
N GLN A 140 16.87 7.85 15.68
CA GLN A 140 17.36 8.31 16.98
C GLN A 140 18.53 9.29 16.80
N PRO A 141 18.79 10.15 17.79
CA PRO A 141 19.99 10.98 17.80
C PRO A 141 21.25 10.13 17.59
N GLY A 142 22.14 10.58 16.69
CA GLY A 142 23.38 9.86 16.37
C GLY A 142 23.26 8.81 15.28
N GLY A 143 22.15 8.75 14.53
CA GLY A 143 21.99 7.89 13.35
C GLY A 143 21.61 6.44 13.66
N ALA A 144 21.35 6.12 14.94
CA ALA A 144 20.73 4.86 15.33
C ALA A 144 19.23 4.86 14.99
N TYR A 145 18.61 3.69 15.03
CA TYR A 145 17.17 3.53 14.84
C TYR A 145 16.60 2.56 15.88
N GLN A 146 15.31 2.74 16.20
CA GLN A 146 14.55 1.85 17.06
C GLN A 146 13.21 1.50 16.41
N GLU A 147 12.54 0.46 16.91
CA GLU A 147 11.18 0.14 16.48
C GLU A 147 10.23 1.32 16.73
N GLY A 148 9.49 1.70 15.68
CA GLY A 148 8.44 2.71 15.75
C GLY A 148 7.13 2.17 16.33
N LYS A 149 6.11 3.03 16.46
CA LYS A 149 4.85 2.65 17.11
C LYS A 149 4.09 1.65 16.25
N LYS A 150 3.67 0.52 16.84
CA LYS A 150 2.81 -0.45 16.15
C LYS A 150 1.46 0.11 15.73
N LYS A 151 0.88 0.99 16.56
CA LYS A 151 -0.41 1.62 16.29
C LYS A 151 -0.21 2.81 15.34
N GLY A 152 -0.96 2.83 14.25
CA GLY A 152 -0.88 3.89 13.25
C GLY A 152 0.27 3.74 12.26
N ARG A 153 0.85 2.53 12.13
CA ARG A 153 1.74 2.23 11.01
C ARG A 153 0.97 2.35 9.71
N THR A 154 1.63 2.87 8.69
CA THR A 154 1.05 2.95 7.36
C THR A 154 2.08 2.57 6.31
N VAL A 155 1.58 2.07 5.19
CA VAL A 155 2.34 1.83 3.98
C VAL A 155 1.64 2.57 2.86
N SER A 156 2.42 3.28 2.06
CA SER A 156 1.93 4.02 0.90
C SER A 156 2.84 3.67 -0.27
N TRP A 157 2.25 3.21 -1.36
CA TRP A 157 2.97 2.86 -2.57
C TRP A 157 2.37 3.57 -3.77
N TRP A 158 3.18 4.42 -4.38
CA TRP A 158 2.80 5.21 -5.54
C TRP A 158 3.29 4.60 -6.85
N ASN A 159 2.54 4.81 -7.93
CA ASN A 159 3.00 4.45 -9.27
C ASN A 159 4.00 5.49 -9.85
N THR A 160 4.12 6.66 -9.23
CA THR A 160 5.05 7.74 -9.56
C THR A 160 5.63 8.36 -8.29
N ALA A 161 6.49 9.36 -8.42
CA ALA A 161 6.90 10.17 -7.27
C ALA A 161 5.68 10.73 -6.52
N ARG A 162 5.69 10.62 -5.19
CA ARG A 162 4.61 11.08 -4.30
C ARG A 162 4.39 12.59 -4.49
N PRO A 163 3.17 13.04 -4.85
CA PRO A 163 2.86 14.46 -4.92
C PRO A 163 3.08 15.14 -3.56
N TYR A 164 3.74 16.30 -3.57
CA TYR A 164 4.06 17.05 -2.35
C TYR A 164 4.88 16.25 -1.32
N GLY A 165 5.58 15.21 -1.76
CA GLY A 165 6.54 14.50 -0.93
C GLY A 165 7.65 15.43 -0.44
N GLU A 166 8.16 15.14 0.74
CA GLU A 166 9.37 15.76 1.26
C GLU A 166 10.55 15.56 0.30
N ASP A 167 11.46 16.54 0.28
CA ASP A 167 12.68 16.43 -0.50
C ASP A 167 13.55 15.30 0.07
N LEU A 168 14.00 14.39 -0.81
CA LEU A 168 14.88 13.28 -0.46
C LEU A 168 16.20 13.76 0.15
N SER A 169 16.62 15.00 -0.10
CA SER A 169 17.79 15.61 0.55
C SER A 169 17.66 15.73 2.08
N ALA A 170 16.44 15.68 2.61
CA ALA A 170 16.16 15.68 4.03
C ALA A 170 16.24 14.28 4.67
N TYR A 171 16.38 13.22 3.88
CA TYR A 171 16.47 11.84 4.35
C TYR A 171 17.93 11.42 4.48
N ARG A 172 18.18 10.50 5.41
CA ARG A 172 19.48 9.85 5.57
C ARG A 172 19.39 8.40 5.12
N THR A 173 20.46 7.87 4.56
CA THR A 173 20.54 6.45 4.22
C THR A 173 20.31 5.61 5.47
N LEU A 174 19.43 4.62 5.37
CA LEU A 174 19.15 3.70 6.46
C LEU A 174 20.10 2.50 6.34
N GLU A 175 21.15 2.50 7.16
CA GLU A 175 22.12 1.40 7.21
C GLU A 175 21.58 0.24 8.04
N LEU A 176 21.09 -0.79 7.36
CA LEU A 176 20.61 -2.03 7.98
C LEU A 176 21.82 -2.98 8.13
N ILE A 177 22.32 -3.12 9.37
CA ILE A 177 23.50 -3.95 9.71
C ILE A 177 23.13 -5.43 9.77
#